data_AF-A0A6J4I478-F1
#
_entry.id   AF-A0A6J4I478-F1
#
_cell.length_a   1.000
_cell.length_b   1.000
_cell.length_c   1.000
_cell.angle_alpha   90.00
_cell.angle_beta   90.00
_cell.angle_gamma   90.00
#
_symmetry.space_group_name_H-M   'P 1'
#
loop_
_entity.id
_entity.type
_entity.pdbx_description
1 polymer ?
#
loop_
_entity_poly.entity_id
_entity_poly.type
_entity_poly.pdbx_seq_one_letter_code
_entity_poly.pdbx_strand_id
1 'polypeptide(L)'
;MSETTHAAIRAPEDPIPSKFAEAYAELQAIAERLKPNTTKVPDVDEIEPLVARAQALASHCEERIAAVKRMLDQQDKGTNV
;
A
#
# COMPACT_ATOMS: atom_id res chain seq x y z
N MET A 1 14.42 -13.10 12.47
CA MET A 1 13.02 -13.53 12.61
C MET A 1 12.16 -12.34 12.21
N SER A 2 11.74 -12.27 10.95
CA SER A 2 10.80 -11.22 10.54
C SER A 2 9.43 -11.67 10.98
N GLU A 3 8.95 -11.16 12.11
CA GLU A 3 7.55 -11.31 12.49
C GLU A 3 6.73 -10.63 11.40
N THR A 4 6.13 -11.42 10.53
CA THR A 4 5.09 -10.95 9.62
C THR A 4 3.90 -10.59 10.51
N THR A 5 3.93 -9.39 11.09
CA THR A 5 2.74 -8.79 11.69
C THR A 5 1.69 -8.81 10.60
N HIS A 6 0.72 -9.72 10.69
CA HIS A 6 -0.42 -9.75 9.79
C HIS A 6 -1.16 -8.42 10.00
N ALA A 7 -0.87 -7.44 9.16
CA ALA A 7 -1.54 -6.16 9.21
C ALA A 7 -3.03 -6.42 8.94
N ALA A 8 -3.89 -5.87 9.78
CA ALA A 8 -5.33 -5.96 9.58
C ALA A 8 -5.70 -5.23 8.29
N ILE A 9 -6.34 -5.94 7.36
CA ILE A 9 -6.95 -5.33 6.17
C ILE A 9 -8.20 -4.60 6.65
N ARG A 10 -8.22 -3.27 6.47
CA ARG A 10 -9.33 -2.42 6.89
C ARG A 10 -10.44 -2.42 5.84
N ALA A 11 -11.61 -1.92 6.20
CA ALA A 11 -12.71 -1.80 5.26
C ALA A 11 -12.34 -0.82 4.12
N PRO A 12 -12.89 -0.98 2.89
CA PRO A 12 -12.63 -0.07 1.78
C PRO A 12 -12.87 1.41 2.14
N GLU A 13 -13.91 1.69 2.91
CA GLU A 13 -14.32 3.01 3.38
C GLU A 13 -13.49 3.59 4.53
N ASP A 14 -12.67 2.77 5.19
CA ASP A 14 -11.85 3.24 6.30
C ASP A 14 -10.80 4.25 5.82
N PRO A 15 -10.37 5.21 6.67
CA PRO A 15 -9.29 6.10 6.30
C PRO A 15 -7.99 5.34 6.02
N ILE A 16 -7.25 5.83 5.03
CA ILE A 16 -5.91 5.32 4.68
C ILE A 16 -4.94 5.65 5.82
N PRO A 17 -4.09 4.70 6.27
CA PRO A 17 -3.10 4.97 7.29
C PRO A 17 -2.17 6.13 6.90
N SER A 18 -1.99 7.10 7.79
CA SER A 18 -1.18 8.29 7.49
C SER A 18 0.32 7.97 7.35
N LYS A 19 0.80 6.92 8.03
CA LYS A 19 2.20 6.49 7.95
C LYS A 19 2.40 5.54 6.77
N PHE A 20 3.48 5.77 6.01
CA PHE A 20 3.87 4.92 4.87
C PHE A 20 4.00 3.44 5.26
N ALA A 21 4.68 3.13 6.38
CA ALA A 21 4.91 1.75 6.80
C ALA A 21 3.61 0.99 7.10
N GLU A 22 2.61 1.67 7.68
CA GLU A 22 1.31 1.07 8.00
C GLU A 22 0.48 0.84 6.73
N ALA A 23 0.43 1.82 5.83
CA ALA A 23 -0.26 1.69 4.55
C ALA A 23 0.38 0.60 3.65
N TYR A 24 1.71 0.54 3.64
CA TYR A 24 2.45 -0.48 2.89
C TYR A 24 2.26 -1.89 3.47
N ALA A 25 2.24 -2.04 4.80
CA ALA A 25 1.97 -3.33 5.43
C ALA A 25 0.55 -3.83 5.12
N GLU A 26 -0.44 -2.93 5.12
CA GLU A 26 -1.82 -3.27 4.73
C GLU A 26 -1.90 -3.68 3.24
N LEU A 27 -1.21 -2.96 2.35
CA LEU A 27 -1.12 -3.31 0.93
C LEU A 27 -0.49 -4.69 0.72
N GLN A 28 0.56 -5.02 1.46
CA GLN A 28 1.18 -6.35 1.43
C GLN A 28 0.21 -7.44 1.90
N ALA A 29 -0.56 -7.18 2.95
CA ALA A 29 -1.57 -8.13 3.43
C ALA A 29 -2.66 -8.39 2.38
N ILE A 30 -3.11 -7.36 1.66
CA ILE A 30 -4.06 -7.54 0.54
C ILE A 30 -3.43 -8.35 -0.59
N ALA A 31 -2.18 -8.07 -0.96
CA ALA A 31 -1.49 -8.82 -2.00
C ALA A 31 -1.35 -10.31 -1.66
N GLU A 32 -1.04 -10.63 -0.39
CA GLU A 32 -1.04 -12.01 0.11
C GLU A 32 -2.42 -12.67 0.01
N ARG A 33 -3.49 -11.92 0.32
CA ARG A 33 -4.87 -12.42 0.25
C ARG A 33 -5.36 -12.67 -1.18
N LEU A 34 -4.90 -11.85 -2.13
CA LEU A 34 -5.23 -11.95 -3.56
C LEU A 34 -4.37 -12.96 -4.31
N LYS A 35 -3.41 -13.63 -3.65
CA LYS A 35 -2.60 -14.66 -4.31
C LYS A 35 -3.52 -15.72 -4.93
N PRO A 36 -3.29 -16.10 -6.20
CA PRO A 36 -4.13 -17.08 -6.87
C PRO A 36 -4.12 -18.39 -6.08
N ASN A 37 -5.28 -18.82 -5.61
CA ASN A 37 -5.43 -20.16 -5.06
C ASN A 37 -5.85 -21.08 -6.21
N THR A 38 -4.95 -21.96 -6.63
CA THR A 38 -5.14 -22.85 -7.80
C THR A 38 -6.31 -23.82 -7.63
N THR A 39 -6.85 -23.95 -6.42
CA THR A 39 -7.92 -24.87 -6.05
C THR A 39 -9.32 -24.25 -5.99
N LYS A 40 -9.46 -22.91 -6.07
CA LYS A 40 -10.76 -22.24 -5.98
C LYS A 40 -10.89 -21.13 -7.03
N VAL A 41 -12.03 -21.08 -7.73
CA VAL A 41 -12.38 -19.93 -8.56
C VAL A 41 -12.47 -18.70 -7.64
N PRO A 42 -11.76 -17.60 -7.94
CA PRO A 42 -11.81 -16.40 -7.11
C PRO A 42 -13.21 -15.78 -7.18
N ASP A 43 -13.76 -15.40 -6.02
CA ASP A 43 -15.05 -14.73 -5.95
C ASP A 43 -14.86 -13.22 -6.22
N VAL A 44 -15.50 -12.73 -7.28
CA VAL A 44 -15.34 -11.34 -7.73
C VAL A 44 -15.87 -10.37 -6.67
N ASP A 45 -16.98 -10.71 -6.01
CA ASP A 45 -17.61 -9.87 -5.00
C ASP A 45 -16.73 -9.75 -3.74
N GLU A 46 -15.91 -10.76 -3.44
CA GLU A 46 -14.93 -10.73 -2.36
C GLU A 46 -13.64 -9.97 -2.75
N ILE A 47 -13.30 -9.92 -4.04
CA ILE A 47 -12.04 -9.36 -4.56
C ILE A 47 -12.15 -7.87 -4.87
N GLU A 48 -13.26 -7.43 -5.44
CA GLU A 48 -13.49 -6.03 -5.78
C GLU A 48 -13.18 -5.06 -4.61
N PRO A 49 -13.69 -5.27 -3.38
CA PRO A 49 -13.37 -4.38 -2.25
C PRO A 49 -11.88 -4.40 -1.88
N LEU A 50 -11.22 -5.56 -2.00
CA LEU A 50 -9.78 -5.70 -1.72
C LEU A 50 -8.95 -4.93 -2.75
N VAL A 51 -9.30 -5.01 -4.03
CA VAL A 51 -8.62 -4.29 -5.11
C VAL A 51 -8.82 -2.79 -4.97
N ALA A 52 -10.04 -2.33 -4.69
CA ALA A 52 -10.32 -0.91 -4.46
C ALA A 52 -9.49 -0.36 -3.29
N ARG A 53 -9.42 -1.11 -2.18
CA ARG A 53 -8.57 -0.76 -1.03
C ARG A 53 -7.09 -0.72 -1.38
N ALA A 54 -6.59 -1.72 -2.10
CA ALA A 54 -5.21 -1.78 -2.54
C ALA A 54 -4.83 -0.58 -3.44
N GLN A 55 -5.74 -0.16 -4.32
CA GLN A 55 -5.51 1.00 -5.18
C GLN A 55 -5.34 2.28 -4.37
N ALA A 56 -6.21 2.52 -3.38
CA ALA A 56 -6.11 3.69 -2.52
C ALA A 56 -4.81 3.70 -1.69
N LEU A 57 -4.42 2.53 -1.14
CA LEU A 57 -3.16 2.37 -0.41
C LEU A 57 -1.95 2.62 -1.30
N ALA A 58 -1.97 2.08 -2.53
CA ALA A 58 -0.89 2.26 -3.51
C ALA A 58 -0.71 3.73 -3.89
N SER A 59 -1.80 4.45 -4.20
CA SER A 59 -1.74 5.89 -4.51
C SER A 59 -1.11 6.69 -3.37
N HIS A 60 -1.51 6.44 -2.12
CA HIS A 60 -0.90 7.10 -0.96
C HIS A 60 0.59 6.77 -0.81
N CYS A 61 0.97 5.51 -0.99
CA CYS A 61 2.39 5.10 -0.96
C CYS A 61 3.21 5.81 -2.07
N GLU A 62 2.68 5.90 -3.29
CA GLU A 62 3.33 6.60 -4.40
C GLU A 62 3.48 8.09 -4.16
N GLU A 63 2.44 8.76 -3.65
CA GLU A 63 2.48 10.18 -3.29
C GLU A 63 3.54 10.47 -2.23
N ARG A 64 3.64 9.62 -1.21
CA ARG A 64 4.66 9.72 -0.16
C ARG A 64 6.07 9.56 -0.73
N ILE A 65 6.28 8.61 -1.63
CA ILE A 65 7.58 8.43 -2.31
C ILE A 65 7.90 9.63 -3.20
N ALA A 66 6.93 10.13 -3.96
CA ALA A 66 7.09 11.29 -4.83
C ALA A 66 7.43 12.55 -4.04
N ALA A 67 6.81 12.75 -2.87
CA ALA A 67 7.13 13.86 -1.98
C ALA A 67 8.58 13.81 -1.51
N VAL A 68 9.07 12.63 -1.08
CA VAL A 68 10.47 12.45 -0.67
C VAL A 68 11.43 12.69 -1.84
N LYS A 69 11.13 12.17 -3.04
CA LYS A 69 11.94 12.41 -4.25
C LYS A 69 12.08 13.91 -4.55
N ARG A 70 10.96 14.65 -4.53
CA ARG A 70 10.96 16.10 -4.75
C ARG A 70 11.79 16.85 -3.69
N MET A 71 11.75 16.41 -2.43
CA MET A 71 12.56 17.01 -1.36
C MET A 71 14.06 16.81 -1.61
N LEU A 72 14.47 15.61 -2.02
CA LEU A 72 15.86 15.31 -2.36
C LEU A 72 16.32 16.13 -3.58
N ASP A 73 15.51 16.18 -4.64
CA ASP A 73 15.81 16.98 -5.85
C ASP A 73 16.00 18.48 -5.53
N GLN A 74 15.28 19.01 -4.53
CA GLN A 74 15.42 20.39 -4.08
C GLN A 74 16.70 20.60 -3.25
N GLN A 75 17.09 19.62 -2.43
CA GLN A 75 18.33 19.67 -1.64
C GLN A 75 19.58 19.62 -2.55
N ASP A 76 19.57 18.77 -3.58
CA ASP A 76 20.67 18.66 -4.53
C ASP A 76 20.86 19.95 -5.36
N LYS A 77 19.77 20.63 -5.71
CA LYS A 77 19.82 21.93 -6.41
C LYS A 77 20.23 23.09 -5.50
N GLY A 78 19.98 23.00 -4.19
CA GLY A 78 20.34 24.03 -3.21
C GLY A 78 21.77 23.95 -2.70
N THR A 79 22.45 22.80 -2.85
CA THR A 79 23.82 22.57 -2.36
C THR A 79 24.90 22.96 -3.38
N ASN A 80 24.51 23.35 -4.60
CA ASN A 80 25.43 23.63 -5.70
C ASN A 80 25.62 25.15 -5.97
N VAL A 81 25.47 25.99 -4.94
CA VAL A 81 25.70 27.45 -5.00
C VAL A 81 26.79 27.86 -4.03
#